data_AF-A0A967VY92-F1
#
_entry.id   AF-A0A967VY92-F1
#
_cell.length_a   1.000
_cell.length_b   1.000
_cell.length_c   1.000
_cell.angle_alpha   90.00
_cell.angle_beta   90.00
_cell.angle_gamma   90.00
#
_symmetry.space_group_name_H-M   'P 1'
#
loop_
_entity.id
_entity.type
_entity.pdbx_description
1 polymer ?
#
loop_
_entity_poly.entity_id
_entity_poly.type
_entity_poly.pdbx_seq_one_letter_code
_entity_poly.pdbx_strand_id
1 'polypeptide(L)'
;QLLHQVAGVQIESVSGGAGRSIIRIHGSSANQVLVLLDGQRLNNPQTGEVDLSEIPLEQIERIEVVRQGNTAIFGGNAFGGVISFKSRRVENQNNFSLRS
;
A
#
# COMPACT_ATOMS: atom_id res chain seq x y z
N GLN A 1 -1.74 -7.75 11.56
CA GLN A 1 -1.01 -7.08 12.67
C GLN A 1 0.16 -6.18 12.22
N LEU A 2 0.61 -6.24 10.95
CA LEU A 2 1.76 -5.46 10.44
C LEU A 2 1.54 -3.94 10.26
N LEU A 3 0.35 -3.48 9.85
CA LEU A 3 0.13 -2.05 9.54
C LEU A 3 0.06 -1.14 10.78
N HIS A 4 -0.30 -1.66 11.95
CA HIS A 4 -0.43 -0.85 13.18
C HIS A 4 0.91 -0.39 13.76
N GLN A 5 2.04 -0.91 13.26
CA GLN A 5 3.38 -0.62 13.80
C GLN A 5 4.06 0.58 13.13
N VAL A 6 3.49 1.12 12.05
CA VAL A 6 4.05 2.33 11.44
C VAL A 6 3.41 3.56 12.08
N ALA A 7 4.20 4.28 12.88
CA ALA A 7 3.77 5.52 13.53
C ALA A 7 3.13 6.48 12.49
N GLY A 8 1.87 6.85 12.74
CA GLY A 8 1.11 7.78 11.91
C GLY A 8 0.21 7.15 10.85
N VAL A 9 0.27 5.83 10.62
CA VAL A 9 -0.65 5.11 9.72
C VAL A 9 -1.87 4.65 10.50
N GLN A 10 -3.05 5.01 10.01
CA GLN A 10 -4.33 4.60 10.58
C GLN A 10 -5.11 3.81 9.54
N ILE A 11 -5.59 2.62 9.92
CA ILE A 11 -6.59 1.88 9.13
C ILE A 11 -7.93 2.12 9.80
N GLU A 12 -8.89 2.61 9.04
CA GLU A 12 -10.27 2.75 9.47
C GLU A 12 -11.13 1.77 8.69
N SER A 13 -11.79 0.85 9.40
CA SER A 13 -12.84 0.03 8.82
C SER A 13 -14.12 0.85 8.76
N VAL A 14 -14.60 1.13 7.56
CA VAL A 14 -15.85 1.85 7.34
C VAL A 14 -16.99 0.85 7.52
N SER A 15 -17.65 0.90 8.67
CA SER A 15 -18.83 0.09 8.97
C SER A 15 -20.05 0.62 8.22
N GLY A 16 -20.16 0.26 6.94
CA GLY A 16 -21.29 0.58 6.07
C GLY A 16 -21.18 -0.13 4.73
N GLY A 17 -22.06 -1.11 4.50
CA GLY A 17 -22.31 -1.74 3.19
C GLY A 17 -21.40 -2.91 2.79
N ALA A 18 -20.10 -2.91 3.09
CA ALA A 18 -19.18 -3.96 2.62
C ALA A 18 -17.96 -4.28 3.51
N GLY A 19 -17.80 -3.64 4.67
CA GLY A 19 -16.60 -3.86 5.51
C GLY A 19 -15.30 -3.31 4.88
N ARG A 20 -15.43 -2.27 4.05
CA ARG A 20 -14.31 -1.58 3.40
C ARG A 20 -13.32 -1.05 4.43
N SER A 21 -12.03 -1.22 4.17
CA SER A 21 -10.96 -0.71 5.04
C SER A 21 -10.14 0.33 4.29
N ILE A 22 -10.12 1.57 4.79
CA ILE A 22 -9.38 2.69 4.20
C ILE A 22 -8.12 3.00 5.00
N ILE A 23 -7.09 3.54 4.33
CA ILE A 23 -5.83 3.94 4.97
C ILE A 23 -5.69 5.46 4.99
N ARG A 24 -5.22 6.01 6.10
CA ARG A 24 -4.90 7.43 6.29
C ARG A 24 -3.53 7.59 6.94
N ILE A 25 -2.90 8.75 6.74
CA ILE A 25 -1.64 9.11 7.40
C ILE A 25 -1.81 10.47 8.09
N HIS A 26 -1.59 10.53 9.41
CA HIS A 26 -1.56 11.79 10.19
C HIS A 26 -2.70 12.79 9.88
N GLY A 27 -3.96 12.34 9.93
CA GLY A 27 -5.12 13.22 9.67
C GLY A 27 -5.32 13.60 8.20
N SER A 28 -4.56 13.03 7.27
CA SER A 28 -4.82 13.18 5.83
C SER A 28 -6.15 12.55 5.43
N SER A 29 -6.67 12.96 4.28
CA SER A 29 -7.72 12.21 3.61
C SER A 29 -7.19 10.92 2.98
N ALA A 30 -8.03 9.88 2.89
CA ALA A 30 -7.63 8.59 2.32
C ALA A 30 -7.20 8.72 0.84
N ASN A 31 -7.82 9.65 0.10
CA ASN A 31 -7.44 9.99 -1.28
C ASN A 31 -6.13 10.78 -1.41
N GLN A 32 -5.53 11.21 -0.30
CA GLN A 32 -4.23 11.89 -0.27
C GLN A 32 -3.07 10.94 0.08
N VAL A 33 -3.34 9.65 0.24
CA VAL A 33 -2.34 8.61 0.45
C VAL A 33 -2.18 7.80 -0.82
N LEU A 34 -0.99 7.83 -1.43
CA LEU A 34 -0.68 6.93 -2.53
C LEU A 34 -0.32 5.55 -1.99
N VAL A 35 -0.94 4.51 -2.52
CA VAL A 35 -0.64 3.11 -2.19
C VAL A 35 -0.10 2.40 -3.42
N LEU A 36 1.07 1.79 -3.25
CA LEU A 36 1.77 1.04 -4.28
C LEU A 36 1.86 -0.44 -3.89
N LEU A 37 1.75 -1.35 -4.85
CA LEU A 37 2.13 -2.75 -4.73
C LEU A 37 3.22 -3.03 -5.76
N ASP A 38 4.42 -3.37 -5.28
CA ASP A 38 5.58 -3.61 -6.14
C ASP A 38 5.86 -2.48 -7.15
N GLY A 39 5.52 -1.24 -6.77
CA GLY A 39 5.67 -0.04 -7.60
C GLY A 39 4.46 0.29 -8.47
N GLN A 40 3.44 -0.56 -8.54
CA GLN A 40 2.20 -0.29 -9.26
C GLN A 40 1.17 0.40 -8.35
N ARG A 41 0.48 1.41 -8.85
CA ARG A 41 -0.53 2.15 -8.09
C ARG A 41 -1.78 1.31 -7.89
N LEU A 42 -2.20 1.18 -6.63
CA LEU A 42 -3.45 0.49 -6.25
C LEU A 42 -4.63 1.43 -6.02
N ASN A 43 -4.41 2.74 -5.90
CA ASN A 43 -5.50 3.69 -5.72
C ASN A 43 -6.46 3.63 -6.91
N ASN A 44 -7.76 3.66 -6.61
CA ASN A 44 -8.81 3.77 -7.60
C ASN A 44 -8.64 5.11 -8.37
N PRO A 45 -8.63 5.11 -9.71
CA PRO A 45 -8.43 6.33 -10.50
C PRO A 45 -9.53 7.39 -10.34
N GLN A 46 -10.75 6.97 -9.99
CA GLN A 46 -11.90 7.86 -9.82
C GLN A 46 -11.96 8.48 -8.43
N THR A 47 -11.72 7.70 -7.37
CA THR A 47 -11.83 8.19 -5.98
C THR A 47 -10.50 8.59 -5.36
N GLY A 48 -9.38 8.10 -5.89
CA GLY A 48 -8.04 8.27 -5.34
C GLY A 48 -7.77 7.44 -4.09
N GLU A 49 -8.72 6.64 -3.61
CA GLU A 49 -8.61 5.83 -2.40
C GLU A 49 -8.20 4.39 -2.72
N VAL A 50 -7.74 3.66 -1.70
CA VAL A 50 -7.55 2.20 -1.77
C VAL A 50 -8.56 1.52 -0.85
N ASP A 51 -9.09 0.37 -1.26
CA ASP A 51 -9.79 -0.55 -0.37
C ASP A 51 -8.86 -1.70 0.02
N LEU A 52 -8.46 -1.74 1.28
CA LEU A 52 -7.60 -2.80 1.78
C LEU A 52 -8.30 -4.16 1.88
N SER A 53 -9.63 -4.20 1.89
CA SER A 53 -10.36 -5.47 1.94
C SER A 53 -10.22 -6.29 0.67
N GLU A 54 -9.88 -5.64 -0.45
CA GLU A 54 -9.59 -6.28 -1.74
C GLU A 54 -8.14 -6.77 -1.85
N ILE A 55 -7.28 -6.43 -0.89
CA ILE A 55 -5.86 -6.77 -0.92
C ILE A 55 -5.60 -7.97 0.00
N PRO A 56 -5.11 -9.11 -0.53
CA PRO A 56 -4.72 -10.25 0.30
C PRO A 56 -3.46 -9.90 1.10
N LEU A 57 -3.64 -9.38 2.32
CA LEU A 57 -2.53 -8.96 3.21
C LEU A 57 -1.57 -10.12 3.54
N GLU A 58 -2.04 -11.36 3.44
CA GLU A 58 -1.25 -12.58 3.60
C GLU A 58 -0.17 -12.73 2.51
N GLN A 59 -0.31 -12.07 1.37
CA GLN A 59 0.70 -12.05 0.30
C GLN A 59 1.70 -10.90 0.45
N ILE A 60 1.49 -10.00 1.42
CA ILE A 60 2.39 -8.88 1.66
C ILE A 60 3.53 -9.32 2.59
N GLU A 61 4.75 -9.16 2.10
CA GLU A 61 5.98 -9.44 2.84
C GLU A 61 6.37 -8.24 3.70
N ARG A 62 6.32 -7.05 3.11
CA ARG A 62 6.83 -5.82 3.73
C ARG A 62 5.95 -4.64 3.38
N ILE A 63 5.86 -3.71 4.33
CA ILE A 63 5.17 -2.43 4.18
C ILE A 63 6.18 -1.34 4.47
N GLU A 64 6.33 -0.42 3.52
CA GLU A 64 7.22 0.73 3.60
C GLU A 64 6.39 2.01 3.53
N VAL A 65 6.72 2.99 4.35
CA VAL A 65 5.96 4.24 4.42
C VAL A 65 6.90 5.42 4.24
N VAL A 66 6.63 6.23 3.22
CA VAL A 66 7.37 7.43 2.88
C VAL A 66 6.53 8.64 3.27
N ARG A 67 7.09 9.48 4.15
CA ARG A 67 6.44 10.68 4.67
C ARG A 67 6.58 11.88 3.72
N GLN A 68 5.65 12.83 3.86
CA GLN A 68 5.33 13.97 2.98
C GLN A 68 6.49 14.77 2.34
N GLY A 69 7.68 14.81 2.95
CA GLY A 69 8.81 15.58 2.41
C GLY A 69 9.41 15.00 1.11
N ASN A 70 9.25 13.70 0.87
CA ASN A 70 9.86 13.00 -0.28
C ASN A 70 8.84 12.56 -1.34
N THR A 71 7.59 13.03 -1.28
CA THR A 71 6.50 12.46 -2.11
C THR A 71 6.18 13.24 -3.38
N ALA A 72 6.85 14.38 -3.62
CA ALA A 72 6.65 15.22 -4.80
C ALA A 72 6.86 14.47 -6.13
N ILE A 73 7.70 13.44 -6.15
CA ILE A 73 7.97 12.62 -7.34
C ILE A 73 6.83 11.66 -7.70
N PHE A 74 5.87 11.43 -6.80
CA PHE A 74 4.81 10.43 -6.97
C PHE A 74 3.45 11.00 -7.43
N GLY A 75 3.39 12.30 -7.73
CA GLY A 75 2.23 12.99 -8.31
C GLY A 75 1.23 13.56 -7.28
N GLY A 76 0.23 14.30 -7.78
CA GLY A 76 -0.67 15.18 -7.00
C GLY A 76 -1.55 14.52 -5.91
N ASN A 77 -1.50 13.21 -5.71
CA ASN A 77 -2.30 12.50 -4.70
C ASN A 77 -1.47 11.96 -3.53
N ALA A 78 -0.19 12.32 -3.43
CA ALA A 78 0.72 11.85 -2.37
C ALA A 78 1.00 12.89 -1.27
N PHE A 79 0.13 13.89 -1.14
CA PHE A 79 0.26 14.96 -0.15
C PHE A 79 0.27 14.43 1.29
N GLY A 80 -0.47 13.35 1.58
CA GLY A 80 -0.52 12.68 2.89
C GLY A 80 0.68 11.75 3.14
N GLY A 81 1.21 11.14 2.09
CA GLY A 81 2.33 10.19 2.12
C GLY A 81 2.21 9.10 1.06
N VAL A 82 3.19 8.21 1.02
CA VAL A 82 3.16 7.00 0.18
C VAL A 82 3.30 5.76 1.05
N ILE A 83 2.47 4.76 0.80
CA ILE A 83 2.59 3.42 1.37
C ILE A 83 2.93 2.47 0.24
N SER A 84 4.06 1.77 0.35
CA SER A 84 4.47 0.75 -0.60
C SER A 84 4.38 -0.62 0.04
N PHE A 85 3.57 -1.49 -0.54
CA PHE A 85 3.55 -2.91 -0.26
C PHE A 85 4.54 -3.64 -1.16
N LYS A 86 5.26 -4.58 -0.57
CA LYS A 86 6.09 -5.55 -1.27
C LYS A 86 5.41 -6.91 -1.18
N SER A 87 5.12 -7.54 -2.32
CA SER A 87 4.60 -8.90 -2.32
C SER A 87 5.70 -9.88 -1.86
N ARG A 88 5.28 -11.00 -1.28
CA ARG A 88 6.18 -12.13 -1.03
C ARG A 88 6.72 -12.60 -2.37
N ARG A 89 8.04 -12.58 -2.52
CA ARG A 89 8.67 -13.22 -3.68
C ARG A 89 8.44 -14.72 -3.55
N VAL A 90 7.75 -15.30 -4.53
CA VAL A 90 7.90 -16.73 -4.80
C VAL A 90 9.31 -16.89 -5.34
N GLU A 91 10.23 -17.32 -4.49
CA GLU A 91 11.59 -17.69 -4.91
C GLU A 91 11.46 -18.89 -5.86
N ASN A 92 11.29 -18.62 -7.16
CA ASN A 92 11.42 -19.64 -8.19
C ASN A 92 12.88 -20.07 -8.20
N GLN A 93 13.20 -21.10 -7.42
CA GLN A 93 14.46 -21.83 -7.49
C GLN A 93 14.54 -22.63 -8.80
N ASN A 94 14.44 -21.96 -9.95
CA ASN A 94 14.77 -22.57 -11.22
C ASN A 94 16.27 -22.38 -11.47
N ASN A 95 17.07 -23.08 -10.66
CA ASN A 95 18.48 -23.36 -10.97
C ASN A 95 18.55 -24.38 -12.13
N PHE A 96 18.09 -23.99 -13.31
CA PHE A 96 18.36 -24.77 -14.53
C PHE A 96 19.77 -24.43 -15.00
N SER A 97 20.76 -24.95 -14.27
CA SER A 97 22.15 -24.98 -14.75
C SER A 97 22.23 -25.99 -15.89
N LEU A 98 22.04 -25.52 -17.12
CA LEU A 98 22.51 -26.25 -18.30
C LEU A 98 24.03 -26.22 -18.26
N ARG A 99 24.61 -27.23 -17.62
CA ARG A 99 26.01 -27.58 -17.82
C ARG A 99 26.12 -28.23 -19.19
N SER A 100 26.60 -27.46 -20.16
CA SER A 100 27.22 -27.96 -21.40
C SER A 100 28.71 -28.17 -21.18
#